data_AF-A0A971Y986-F1
#
_entry.id   AF-A0A971Y986-F1
#
_cell.length_a   1.000
_cell.length_b   1.000
_cell.length_c   1.000
_cell.angle_alpha   90.00
_cell.angle_beta   90.00
_cell.angle_gamma   90.00
#
_symmetry.space_group_name_H-M   'P 1'
#
loop_
_entity.id
_entity.type
_entity.pdbx_description
1 polymer ?
#
loop_
_entity_poly.entity_id
_entity_poly.type
_entity_poly.pdbx_seq_one_letter_code
_entity_poly.pdbx_strand_id
1 'polypeptide(L)'
;MNQGEILQIATPEKMLLHPKNDFVKEFFKGEGILTILSRKLAVDYAEPTILVGEPLDENATLRDVLTEMLLRGVEMITLINGSISWEKILKIAGSEINEFK
;
A
#
# COMPACT_ATOMS: atom_id res chain seq x y z
N MET A 1 1.04 14.55 20.39
CA MET A 1 0.68 15.59 21.39
C MET A 1 1.11 16.93 20.82
N ASN A 2 0.29 17.97 20.93
CA ASN A 2 0.66 19.33 20.54
C ASN A 2 0.33 20.26 21.70
N GLN A 3 1.28 21.07 22.14
CA GLN A 3 1.12 21.99 23.28
C GLN A 3 0.58 21.33 24.57
N GLY A 4 0.94 20.07 24.82
CA GLY A 4 0.47 19.32 25.98
C GLY A 4 -0.88 18.60 25.80
N GLU A 5 -1.56 18.79 24.67
CA GLU A 5 -2.82 18.11 24.37
C GLU A 5 -2.63 16.90 23.46
N ILE A 6 -3.25 15.78 23.84
CA ILE A 6 -3.29 14.59 22.99
C ILE A 6 -4.28 14.84 21.86
N LEU A 7 -3.75 15.04 20.65
CA LEU A 7 -4.57 15.30 19.48
C LEU A 7 -5.31 14.05 18.98
N GLN A 8 -4.62 12.91 18.86
CA GLN A 8 -5.17 11.64 18.36
C GLN A 8 -4.42 10.46 18.99
N ILE A 9 -5.17 9.42 19.38
CA ILE A 9 -4.66 8.12 19.82
C ILE A 9 -5.24 7.06 18.87
N ALA A 10 -4.40 6.46 18.05
CA ALA A 10 -4.77 5.37 17.13
C ALA A 10 -3.52 4.58 16.72
N THR A 11 -3.68 3.52 15.93
CA THR A 11 -2.54 2.84 15.28
C THR A 11 -1.85 3.80 14.30
N PRO A 12 -0.54 3.63 14.03
CA PRO A 12 0.17 4.45 13.05
C PRO A 12 -0.53 4.51 11.69
N GLU A 13 -1.06 3.38 11.21
CA GLU A 13 -1.82 3.26 9.96
C GLU A 13 -3.10 4.12 9.99
N LYS A 14 -3.86 4.07 11.09
CA LYS A 14 -5.07 4.87 11.25
C LYS A 14 -4.76 6.36 11.37
N MET A 15 -3.67 6.74 12.05
CA MET A 15 -3.22 8.13 12.11
C MET A 15 -2.79 8.66 10.74
N LEU A 16 -2.21 7.79 9.91
CA LEU A 16 -1.77 8.11 8.56
C LEU A 16 -2.93 8.27 7.57
N LEU A 17 -3.88 7.32 7.57
CA LEU A 17 -5.00 7.31 6.62
C LEU A 17 -6.15 8.22 7.03
N HIS A 18 -6.34 8.43 8.33
CA HIS A 18 -7.42 9.24 8.89
C HIS A 18 -6.88 10.22 9.95
N PRO A 19 -6.06 11.21 9.53
CA PRO A 19 -5.58 12.23 10.44
C PRO A 19 -6.75 13.07 10.95
N LYS A 20 -6.81 13.28 12.27
CA LYS A 20 -7.91 14.04 12.91
C LYS A 20 -7.92 15.52 12.51
N ASN A 21 -6.76 16.10 12.20
CA ASN A 21 -6.62 17.50 11.79
C ASN A 21 -5.34 17.70 10.95
N ASP A 22 -5.17 18.91 10.40
CA ASP A 22 -4.05 19.26 9.54
C ASP A 22 -2.69 19.13 10.25
N PHE A 23 -2.62 19.39 11.55
CA PHE A 23 -1.38 19.16 12.31
C PHE A 23 -0.97 17.68 12.29
N VAL A 24 -1.92 16.75 12.51
CA VAL A 24 -1.61 15.31 12.44
C VAL A 24 -1.24 14.93 11.00
N LYS A 25 -1.93 15.49 10.00
CA LYS A 25 -1.60 15.25 8.59
C LYS A 25 -0.20 15.73 8.21
N GLU A 26 0.18 16.94 8.64
CA GLU A 26 1.50 17.53 8.41
C GLU A 26 2.61 16.79 9.16
N PHE A 27 2.31 16.24 10.35
CA PHE A 27 3.25 15.42 11.11
C PHE A 27 3.77 14.23 10.29
N PHE A 28 2.91 13.61 9.48
CA PHE A 28 3.27 12.52 8.57
C PHE A 28 3.78 13.00 7.20
N LYS A 29 4.04 14.29 7.00
CA LYS A 29 4.66 14.86 5.78
C LYS A 29 4.04 14.43 4.44
N GLY A 30 2.74 14.15 4.42
CA GLY A 30 2.05 13.69 3.21
C GLY A 30 2.29 12.21 2.87
N GLU A 31 2.81 11.41 3.80
CA GLU A 31 2.69 9.96 3.74
C GLU A 31 1.22 9.53 3.67
N GLY A 32 0.96 8.36 3.10
CA GLY A 32 -0.41 7.90 2.86
C GLY A 32 -0.47 6.45 2.43
N ILE A 33 -1.44 6.12 1.58
CA ILE A 33 -1.67 4.72 1.18
C ILE A 33 -0.43 4.08 0.54
N LEU A 34 0.35 4.83 -0.24
CA LEU A 34 1.59 4.32 -0.84
C LEU A 34 2.66 3.94 0.20
N THR A 35 2.69 4.61 1.36
CA THR A 35 3.58 4.25 2.48
C THR A 35 3.14 2.96 3.16
N ILE A 36 1.84 2.67 3.18
CA ILE A 36 1.33 1.37 3.64
C ILE A 36 1.69 0.28 2.64
N LEU A 37 1.47 0.53 1.35
CA LEU A 37 1.79 -0.43 0.29
C LEU A 37 3.30 -0.70 0.17
N SER A 38 4.16 0.26 0.51
CA SER A 38 5.62 0.06 0.55
C SER A 38 6.11 -0.81 1.71
N ARG A 39 5.22 -1.25 2.61
CA ARG A 39 5.55 -2.14 3.74
C ARG A 39 4.99 -3.55 3.56
N LYS A 40 4.29 -3.80 2.46
CA LYS A 40 3.61 -5.07 2.16
C LYS A 40 4.31 -5.74 0.99
N LEU A 41 4.85 -6.95 1.22
CA LEU A 41 5.45 -7.74 0.16
C LEU A 41 4.38 -8.21 -0.82
N ALA A 42 4.66 -8.11 -2.12
CA ALA A 42 3.70 -8.45 -3.16
C ALA A 42 3.36 -9.95 -3.18
N VAL A 43 4.34 -10.79 -2.86
CA VAL A 43 4.21 -12.26 -2.83
C VAL A 43 3.14 -12.75 -1.84
N ASP A 44 2.89 -12.00 -0.76
CA ASP A 44 1.85 -12.32 0.22
C ASP A 44 0.42 -12.13 -0.32
N TYR A 45 0.28 -11.43 -1.45
CA TYR A 45 -1.00 -11.10 -2.07
C TYR A 45 -1.15 -11.70 -3.47
N ALA A 46 -0.22 -12.58 -3.86
CA ALA A 46 -0.22 -13.22 -5.15
C ALA A 46 -1.51 -14.01 -5.40
N GLU A 47 -1.99 -13.90 -6.64
CA GLU A 47 -3.07 -14.68 -7.21
C GLU A 47 -2.46 -15.93 -7.87
N PRO A 48 -3.13 -17.10 -7.81
CA PRO A 48 -2.61 -18.37 -8.34
C PRO A 48 -2.69 -18.46 -9.87
N THR A 49 -2.46 -17.34 -10.55
CA THR A 49 -2.44 -17.22 -12.00
C THR A 49 -1.00 -17.03 -12.42
N ILE A 50 -0.47 -17.94 -13.23
CA ILE A 50 0.91 -17.84 -13.74
C ILE A 50 0.85 -17.13 -15.09
N LEU A 51 1.65 -16.07 -15.22
CA LEU A 51 1.77 -15.29 -16.45
C LEU A 51 3.13 -15.54 -17.11
N VAL A 52 3.17 -15.30 -18.43
CA VAL A 52 4.43 -15.27 -19.18
C VAL A 52 5.10 -13.93 -18.91
N GLY A 53 6.28 -13.96 -18.29
CA GLY A 53 7.08 -12.76 -18.01
C GLY A 53 8.13 -13.02 -16.94
N GLU A 54 9.13 -12.15 -16.86
CA GLU A 54 10.09 -12.19 -15.77
C GLU A 54 9.40 -11.74 -14.47
N PRO A 55 9.45 -12.58 -13.40
CA PRO A 55 8.87 -12.22 -12.12
C PRO A 55 9.64 -11.05 -11.49
N LEU A 56 8.93 -10.22 -10.73
CA LEU A 56 9.60 -9.27 -9.85
C LEU A 56 10.38 -9.98 -8.73
N ASP A 57 11.33 -9.25 -8.13
CA ASP A 57 12.06 -9.69 -6.95
C ASP A 57 11.11 -10.15 -5.83
N GLU A 58 11.48 -11.19 -5.09
CA GLU A 58 10.65 -11.75 -4.02
C GLU A 58 10.36 -10.74 -2.89
N ASN A 59 11.24 -9.74 -2.73
CA ASN A 59 11.10 -8.68 -1.74
C ASN A 59 10.37 -7.45 -2.31
N ALA A 60 9.91 -7.48 -3.57
CA ALA A 60 9.17 -6.38 -4.16
C ALA A 60 7.89 -6.09 -3.35
N THR A 61 7.67 -4.82 -3.04
CA THR A 61 6.50 -4.37 -2.30
C THR A 61 5.34 -4.08 -3.24
N LEU A 62 4.12 -3.95 -2.70
CA LEU A 62 2.97 -3.54 -3.49
C LEU A 62 3.16 -2.15 -4.15
N ARG A 63 3.98 -1.27 -3.56
CA ARG A 63 4.36 0.00 -4.20
C ARG A 63 5.26 -0.22 -5.41
N ASP A 64 6.19 -1.16 -5.33
CA ASP A 64 7.11 -1.46 -6.43
C ASP A 64 6.35 -2.10 -7.60
N VAL A 65 5.41 -3.00 -7.30
CA VAL A 65 4.47 -3.55 -8.29
C VAL A 65 3.67 -2.44 -8.99
N LEU A 66 3.10 -1.50 -8.23
CA LEU A 66 2.37 -0.37 -8.80
C LEU A 66 3.26 0.48 -9.72
N THR A 67 4.50 0.71 -9.29
CA THR A 67 5.49 1.45 -10.10
C THR A 67 5.75 0.70 -11.40
N GLU A 68 5.95 -0.62 -11.33
CA GLU A 68 6.21 -1.44 -12.52
C GLU A 68 5.00 -1.51 -13.47
N MET A 69 3.79 -1.64 -12.94
CA MET A 69 2.54 -1.59 -13.71
C MET A 69 2.44 -0.28 -14.51
N LEU A 70 2.73 0.85 -13.86
CA LEU A 70 2.69 2.16 -14.49
C LEU A 70 3.80 2.34 -15.54
N LEU A 71 5.02 1.86 -15.25
CA LEU A 71 6.16 1.93 -16.17
C LEU A 71 5.94 1.08 -17.43
N ARG A 72 5.40 -0.13 -17.27
CA ARG A 72 5.11 -1.05 -18.38
C ARG A 72 3.78 -0.77 -19.08
N GLY A 73 2.88 0.00 -18.45
CA GLY A 73 1.52 0.22 -18.95
C GLY A 73 0.67 -1.06 -18.91
N VAL A 74 0.84 -1.89 -17.88
CA VAL A 74 0.14 -3.18 -17.74
C VAL A 74 -0.68 -3.22 -16.46
N GLU A 75 -1.78 -3.95 -16.48
CA GLU A 75 -2.66 -4.13 -15.32
C GLU A 75 -2.33 -5.36 -14.48
N MET A 76 -1.32 -6.15 -14.89
CA MET A 76 -0.96 -7.39 -14.21
C MET A 76 0.56 -7.62 -14.29
N ILE A 77 1.15 -8.08 -13.19
CA ILE A 77 2.58 -8.33 -13.05
C ILE A 77 2.82 -9.77 -12.58
N THR A 78 3.81 -10.44 -13.17
CA THR A 78 4.28 -11.76 -12.74
C THR A 78 5.06 -11.66 -11.43
N LEU A 79 4.79 -12.57 -10.49
CA LEU A 79 5.50 -12.75 -9.23
C LEU A 79 6.10 -14.16 -9.16
N ILE A 80 7.02 -14.39 -8.23
CA ILE A 80 7.69 -15.70 -8.07
C ILE A 80 6.71 -16.86 -7.80
N ASN A 81 5.58 -16.57 -7.13
CA ASN A 81 4.58 -17.54 -6.71
C ASN A 81 3.22 -17.37 -7.42
N GLY A 82 3.14 -16.59 -8.49
CA GLY A 82 1.89 -16.33 -9.21
C GLY A 82 1.91 -15.01 -9.97
N SER A 83 0.86 -14.22 -9.83
CA SER A 83 0.79 -12.87 -10.38
C SER A 83 -0.05 -11.97 -9.48
N ILE A 84 -0.07 -10.67 -9.78
CA ILE A 84 -0.93 -9.73 -9.09
C ILE A 84 -1.53 -8.74 -10.08
N SER A 85 -2.84 -8.51 -9.96
CA SER A 85 -3.59 -7.56 -10.77
C SER A 85 -3.75 -6.20 -10.11
N TRP A 86 -3.97 -5.17 -10.92
CA TRP A 86 -4.34 -3.82 -10.49
C TRP A 86 -5.60 -3.84 -9.60
N GLU A 87 -6.61 -4.63 -9.99
CA GLU A 87 -7.84 -4.79 -9.22
C GLU A 87 -7.56 -5.33 -7.80
N LYS A 88 -6.66 -6.33 -7.69
CA LYS A 88 -6.26 -6.87 -6.39
C LYS A 88 -5.59 -5.80 -5.52
N ILE A 89 -4.71 -4.98 -6.09
CA ILE A 89 -4.05 -3.89 -5.35
C ILE A 89 -5.07 -2.84 -4.90
N LEU A 90 -6.03 -2.46 -5.76
CA LEU A 90 -7.12 -1.54 -5.37
C LEU A 90 -7.97 -2.10 -4.23
N LYS A 91 -8.28 -3.40 -4.23
CA LYS A 91 -9.01 -4.04 -3.13
C LYS A 91 -8.23 -3.97 -1.82
N ILE A 92 -6.91 -4.23 -1.86
CA ILE A 92 -6.03 -4.13 -0.68
C ILE A 92 -5.97 -2.69 -0.19
N ALA A 93 -5.72 -1.73 -1.07
CA ALA A 93 -5.69 -0.32 -0.71
C ALA A 93 -7.03 0.14 -0.11
N GLY A 94 -8.15 -0.29 -0.71
CA GLY A 94 -9.49 -0.02 -0.22
C GLY A 94 -9.78 -0.67 1.13
N SER A 95 -9.30 -1.89 1.38
CA SER A 95 -9.46 -2.54 2.69
C SER A 95 -8.69 -1.78 3.76
N GLU A 96 -7.44 -1.39 3.50
CA GLU A 96 -6.64 -0.57 4.43
C GLU A 96 -7.36 0.75 4.76
N ILE A 97 -7.91 1.44 3.76
CA ILE A 97 -8.64 2.69 3.98
C ILE A 97 -9.89 2.48 4.83
N ASN A 98 -10.60 1.36 4.65
CA ASN A 98 -11.88 1.11 5.32
C ASN A 98 -11.75 0.42 6.68
N GLU A 99 -10.74 -0.42 6.89
CA GLU A 99 -10.46 -1.12 8.15
C GLU A 99 -10.20 -0.14 9.31
N PHE A 100 -9.72 1.07 8.97
CA PHE A 100 -9.41 2.11 9.94
C PHE A 100 -10.44 3.24 10.05
N LYS A 101 -11.64 3.12 9.45
CA LYS A 101 -12.77 4.02 9.76
C LYS A 101 -13.26 3.78 11.18
#